data_AF-A0A2W1BZH6-F1
#
_entry.id   AF-A0A2W1BZH6-F1
#
_cell.length_a   1.000
_cell.length_b   1.000
_cell.length_c   1.000
_cell.angle_alpha   90.00
_cell.angle_beta   90.00
_cell.angle_gamma   90.00
#
_symmetry.space_group_name_H-M   'P 1'
#
loop_
_entity.id
_entity.type
_entity.pdbx_description
1 polymer ?
#
loop_
_entity_poly.entity_id
_entity_poly.type
_entity_poly.pdbx_seq_one_letter_code
_entity_poly.pdbx_strand_id
1 'polypeptide(L)'
;MDQNVVDCELAERDTGLCVCKGGPTLEILKDIQRLYEEKMEHIEKASGPTKLQMQVEVLRAWVGDLVGQNTLLARAVEELETEATTKLLVERRRNSEVVSEVRAECAALRRRLARKDSDLRGLVEVLRRLREFDYCTLDGIHFFEVTESDIFGSVEWRPKRELEQGDTGKPRGNNLKHDTSRYKNSRLYKVG
;
A
#
# COMPACT_ATOMS: atom_id res chain seq x y z
N MET A 1 -18.22 4.55 45.42
CA MET A 1 -19.06 4.63 44.21
C MET A 1 -18.10 4.86 43.07
N ASP A 2 -17.94 3.83 42.25
CA ASP A 2 -16.90 3.76 41.24
C ASP A 2 -17.18 4.76 40.11
N GLN A 3 -16.23 5.66 39.92
CA GLN A 3 -16.25 6.61 38.81
C GLN A 3 -15.89 5.81 37.55
N ASN A 4 -16.90 5.47 36.73
CA ASN A 4 -16.70 4.93 35.39
C ASN A 4 -15.96 5.97 34.54
N VAL A 5 -14.63 5.91 34.55
CA VAL A 5 -13.77 6.61 33.60
C VAL A 5 -13.87 5.85 32.29
N VAL A 6 -14.70 6.36 31.37
CA VAL A 6 -14.67 5.91 29.98
C VAL A 6 -13.42 6.55 29.36
N ASP A 7 -12.33 5.80 29.35
CA ASP A 7 -11.11 6.20 28.68
C ASP A 7 -11.38 6.33 27.17
N CYS A 8 -11.09 7.51 26.62
CA CYS A 8 -11.24 7.80 25.21
C CYS A 8 -10.09 7.14 24.44
N GLU A 9 -10.34 5.96 23.85
CA GLU A 9 -9.36 5.16 23.10
C GLU A 9 -8.84 5.83 21.81
N LEU A 10 -9.22 7.07 21.50
CA LEU A 10 -8.74 7.82 20.34
C LEU A 10 -7.39 8.53 20.55
N ALA A 11 -6.76 8.36 21.71
CA ALA A 11 -5.53 9.05 22.10
C ALA A 11 -4.26 8.62 21.34
N GLU A 12 -4.28 7.57 20.52
CA GLU A 12 -3.06 7.01 19.92
C GLU A 12 -2.63 7.62 18.58
N ARG A 13 -3.33 8.64 18.02
CA ARG A 13 -2.96 9.20 16.71
C ARG A 13 -2.72 10.70 16.60
N ASP A 14 -2.83 11.47 17.66
CA ASP A 14 -2.28 12.83 17.65
C ASP A 14 -1.92 13.30 19.07
N THR A 15 -0.66 13.71 19.24
CA THR A 15 -0.06 14.05 20.53
C THR A 15 -0.45 15.45 21.00
N GLY A 16 -1.72 15.83 20.83
CA GLY A 16 -2.16 17.20 21.02
C GLY A 16 -3.64 17.32 21.32
N LEU A 17 -3.97 17.15 22.61
CA LEU A 17 -5.19 17.63 23.25
C LEU A 17 -6.48 16.86 22.90
N CYS A 18 -6.74 15.77 23.65
CA CYS A 18 -8.11 15.29 23.81
C CYS A 18 -8.94 16.40 24.47
N VAL A 19 -9.82 17.06 23.70
CA VAL A 19 -10.79 18.08 24.17
C VAL A 19 -11.98 17.40 24.89
N CYS A 20 -11.72 16.31 25.60
CA CYS A 20 -12.72 15.53 26.32
C CYS A 20 -13.02 16.10 27.73
N LYS A 21 -12.26 17.10 28.18
CA LYS A 21 -12.47 17.79 29.46
C LYS A 21 -13.03 19.19 29.24
N GLY A 22 -14.35 19.30 29.09
CA GLY A 22 -15.02 20.59 29.30
C GLY A 22 -14.62 21.70 28.33
N GLY A 23 -14.91 21.54 27.03
CA GLY A 23 -14.70 22.63 26.06
C GLY A 23 -15.60 23.85 26.38
N PRO A 24 -15.37 25.01 25.72
CA PRO A 24 -16.16 26.23 25.90
C PRO A 24 -17.68 26.03 25.86
N THR A 25 -18.14 25.06 25.06
CA THR A 25 -19.55 24.64 24.97
C THR A 25 -20.14 24.18 26.31
N LEU A 26 -19.39 23.44 27.13
CA LEU A 26 -19.86 22.96 28.43
C LEU A 26 -19.94 24.08 29.47
N GLU A 27 -19.09 25.10 29.36
CA GLU A 27 -19.20 26.30 30.21
C GLU A 27 -20.45 27.12 29.85
N ILE A 28 -20.76 27.26 28.56
CA ILE A 28 -22.00 27.92 28.11
C ILE A 28 -23.25 27.22 28.66
N LEU A 29 -23.27 25.88 28.72
CA LEU A 29 -24.40 25.13 29.28
C LEU A 29 -24.59 25.39 30.77
N LYS A 30 -23.49 25.52 31.54
CA LYS A 30 -23.56 25.90 32.96
C LYS A 30 -24.10 27.32 33.14
N ASP A 31 -23.75 28.24 32.24
CA ASP A 31 -24.28 29.61 32.28
C ASP A 31 -25.77 29.66 31.95
N ILE A 32 -26.22 28.89 30.95
CA ILE A 32 -27.65 28.76 30.63
C ILE A 32 -28.42 28.16 31.83
N GLN A 33 -27.88 27.11 32.45
CA GLN A 33 -28.47 26.52 33.66
C GLN A 33 -28.62 27.58 34.77
N ARG A 34 -27.56 28.34 35.04
CA ARG A 34 -27.56 29.39 36.07
C ARG A 34 -28.61 30.47 35.79
N LEU A 35 -28.78 30.88 34.53
CA LEU A 35 -29.79 31.88 34.15
C LEU A 35 -31.22 31.38 34.42
N TYR A 36 -31.50 30.10 34.18
CA TYR A 36 -32.79 29.50 34.48
C TYR A 36 -33.03 29.39 35.99
N GLU A 37 -32.02 28.99 36.76
CA GLU A 37 -32.05 28.94 38.23
C GLU A 37 -32.31 30.33 38.82
N GLU A 38 -31.58 31.35 38.36
CA GLU A 38 -31.75 32.74 38.80
C GLU A 38 -33.16 33.25 38.48
N LYS A 39 -33.66 32.98 37.27
CA LYS A 39 -35.02 33.39 36.86
C LYS A 39 -36.10 32.71 37.72
N MET A 40 -35.91 31.44 38.08
CA MET A 40 -36.81 30.72 38.98
C MET A 40 -36.77 31.30 40.40
N GLU A 41 -35.59 31.61 40.93
CA GLU A 41 -35.44 32.22 42.26
C GLU A 41 -36.13 33.58 42.36
N HIS A 42 -36.04 34.41 41.31
CA HIS A 42 -36.75 35.69 41.24
C HIS A 42 -38.27 35.51 41.27
N ILE A 43 -38.80 34.50 40.57
CA ILE A 43 -40.25 34.18 40.59
C ILE A 43 -40.66 33.59 41.94
N GLU A 44 -39.79 32.85 42.61
CA GLU A 44 -40.06 32.32 43.96
C GLU A 44 -40.21 33.43 45.00
N LYS A 45 -39.38 34.47 44.92
CA LYS A 45 -39.45 35.65 45.80
C LYS A 45 -40.66 36.55 45.50
N ALA A 46 -41.19 36.50 44.27
CA ALA A 46 -42.41 37.22 43.90
C ALA A 46 -43.65 36.61 44.58
N SER A 47 -44.56 37.46 45.04
CA SER A 47 -45.89 37.07 45.54
C SER A 47 -46.98 37.56 44.61
N GLY A 48 -47.91 36.69 44.23
CA GLY A 48 -49.03 37.05 43.37
C GLY A 48 -49.74 35.85 42.75
N PRO A 49 -50.97 36.04 42.26
CA PRO A 49 -51.78 34.96 41.67
C PRO A 49 -51.19 34.39 40.37
N THR A 50 -50.29 35.12 39.71
CA THR A 50 -49.64 34.72 38.45
C THR A 50 -48.34 33.94 38.64
N LYS A 51 -47.87 33.73 39.88
CA LYS A 51 -46.58 33.07 40.17
C LYS A 51 -46.47 31.68 39.52
N LEU A 52 -47.49 30.85 39.70
CA LEU A 52 -47.50 29.48 39.15
C LEU A 52 -47.44 29.50 37.61
N GLN A 53 -48.16 30.43 36.98
CA GLN A 53 -48.18 30.60 35.53
C GLN A 53 -46.77 30.96 35.00
N MET A 54 -46.09 31.89 35.67
CA MET A 54 -44.72 32.28 35.30
C MET A 54 -43.72 31.12 35.48
N GLN A 55 -43.83 30.32 36.55
CA GLN A 55 -42.98 29.14 36.75
C GLN A 55 -43.19 28.11 35.63
N VAL A 56 -44.44 27.84 35.26
CA VAL A 56 -44.77 26.91 34.17
C VAL A 56 -44.21 27.42 32.84
N GLU A 57 -44.26 28.72 32.55
CA GLU A 57 -43.69 29.30 31.34
C GLU A 57 -42.17 29.13 31.28
N VAL A 58 -41.47 29.36 32.40
CA VAL A 58 -40.01 29.15 32.49
C VAL A 58 -39.65 27.67 32.29
N LEU A 59 -40.37 26.76 32.94
CA LEU A 59 -40.13 25.32 32.78
C LEU A 59 -40.42 24.84 31.36
N ARG A 60 -41.47 25.36 30.70
CA ARG A 60 -41.76 25.07 29.29
C ARG A 60 -40.66 25.55 28.36
N ALA A 61 -40.14 26.76 28.59
CA ALA A 61 -39.02 27.29 27.82
C ALA A 61 -37.76 26.44 28.02
N TRP A 62 -37.43 26.08 29.26
CA TRP A 62 -36.29 25.23 29.57
C TRP A 62 -36.41 23.85 28.91
N VAL A 63 -37.58 23.20 28.99
CA VAL A 63 -37.82 21.92 28.30
C VAL A 63 -37.68 22.08 26.79
N GLY A 64 -38.17 23.17 26.20
CA GLY A 64 -38.00 23.47 24.78
C GLY A 64 -36.54 23.58 24.36
N ASP A 65 -35.73 24.31 25.12
CA ASP A 65 -34.30 24.48 24.87
C ASP A 65 -33.55 23.15 25.01
N LEU A 66 -33.87 22.34 26.02
CA LEU A 66 -33.28 21.00 26.22
C LEU A 66 -33.58 20.08 25.04
N VAL A 67 -34.82 20.07 24.53
CA VAL A 67 -35.20 19.31 23.34
C VAL A 67 -34.42 19.81 22.11
N GLY A 68 -34.27 21.13 21.96
CA GLY A 68 -33.48 21.73 20.89
C GLY A 68 -32.00 21.30 20.92
N GLN A 69 -31.36 21.38 22.10
CA GLN A 69 -29.98 20.96 22.30
C GLN A 69 -29.78 19.47 22.02
N ASN A 70 -30.65 18.61 22.56
CA ASN A 70 -30.57 17.17 22.31
C ASN A 70 -30.73 16.82 20.83
N THR A 71 -31.59 17.55 20.12
CA THR A 71 -31.76 17.38 18.66
C THR A 71 -30.48 17.75 17.91
N LEU A 72 -29.81 18.84 18.30
CA LEU A 72 -28.54 19.25 17.68
C LEU A 72 -27.40 18.28 18.01
N LEU A 73 -27.33 17.79 19.26
CA LEU A 73 -26.34 16.79 19.67
C LEU A 73 -26.52 15.48 18.91
N ALA A 74 -27.77 15.01 18.76
CA ALA A 74 -28.06 13.81 17.98
C ALA A 74 -27.58 13.95 16.53
N ARG A 75 -27.88 15.09 15.88
CA ARG A 75 -27.40 15.36 14.51
C ARG A 75 -25.87 15.41 14.42
N ALA A 76 -25.21 16.09 15.36
CA ALA A 76 -23.76 16.16 15.38
C ALA A 76 -23.12 14.78 15.55
N VAL A 77 -23.71 13.90 16.37
CA VAL A 77 -23.26 12.51 16.52
C VAL A 77 -23.48 11.73 15.22
N GLU A 78 -24.66 11.84 14.60
CA GLU A 78 -24.93 11.20 13.30
C GLU A 78 -23.94 11.66 12.20
N GLU A 79 -23.62 12.96 12.15
CA GLU A 79 -22.62 13.51 11.23
C GLU A 79 -21.22 12.94 11.50
N LEU A 80 -20.81 12.84 12.76
CA LEU A 80 -19.52 12.24 13.13
C LEU A 80 -19.46 10.74 12.80
N GLU A 81 -20.55 10.00 13.04
CA GLU A 81 -20.65 8.58 12.71
C GLU A 81 -20.60 8.34 11.20
N THR A 82 -21.33 9.16 10.43
CA THR A 82 -21.29 9.10 8.96
C THR A 82 -19.92 9.47 8.40
N GLU A 83 -19.25 10.48 8.96
CA GLU A 83 -17.88 10.84 8.57
C GLU A 83 -16.88 9.72 8.92
N ALA A 84 -16.97 9.14 10.11
CA ALA A 84 -16.09 8.06 10.54
C ALA A 84 -16.27 6.81 9.66
N THR A 85 -17.51 6.42 9.39
CA THR A 85 -17.82 5.25 8.54
C THR A 85 -17.40 5.46 7.10
N THR A 86 -17.62 6.64 6.53
CA THR A 86 -17.17 6.96 5.16
C THR A 86 -15.65 6.94 5.03
N LYS A 87 -14.92 7.55 5.98
CA LYS A 87 -13.45 7.48 6.02
C LYS A 87 -12.94 6.04 6.11
N LEU A 88 -13.55 5.22 6.98
CA LEU A 88 -13.19 3.81 7.12
C LEU A 88 -13.39 3.04 5.82
N LEU A 89 -14.49 3.27 5.10
CA LEU A 89 -14.75 2.61 3.81
C LEU A 89 -13.71 2.99 2.74
N VAL A 90 -13.34 4.26 2.66
CA VAL A 90 -12.31 4.75 1.73
C VAL A 90 -10.96 4.11 2.06
N GLU A 91 -10.54 4.12 3.33
CA GLU A 91 -9.28 3.52 3.76
C GLU A 91 -9.26 2.00 3.56
N ARG A 92 -10.39 1.31 3.83
CA ARG A 92 -10.51 -0.13 3.58
C ARG A 92 -10.31 -0.45 2.10
N ARG A 93 -10.91 0.35 1.22
CA ARG A 93 -10.74 0.19 -0.23
C ARG A 93 -9.29 0.42 -0.65
N ARG A 94 -8.69 1.53 -0.23
CA ARG A 94 -7.29 1.86 -0.52
C ARG A 94 -6.34 0.76 -0.04
N ASN A 95 -6.53 0.28 1.19
CA ASN A 95 -5.73 -0.81 1.74
C ASN A 95 -5.91 -2.11 0.94
N SER A 96 -7.13 -2.42 0.50
CA SER A 96 -7.37 -3.59 -0.36
C SER A 96 -6.63 -3.48 -1.71
N GLU A 97 -6.59 -2.30 -2.31
CA GLU A 97 -5.88 -2.05 -3.57
C GLU A 97 -4.36 -2.25 -3.37
N VAL A 98 -3.79 -1.63 -2.33
CA VAL A 98 -2.36 -1.80 -1.98
C VAL A 98 -2.01 -3.25 -1.68
N VAL A 99 -2.84 -3.97 -0.90
CA VAL A 99 -2.61 -5.39 -0.61
C VAL A 99 -2.64 -6.23 -1.88
N SER A 100 -3.53 -5.93 -2.82
CA SER A 100 -3.60 -6.63 -4.11
C SER A 100 -2.34 -6.39 -4.95
N GLU A 101 -1.87 -5.13 -5.04
CA GLU A 101 -0.66 -4.75 -5.77
C GLU A 101 0.58 -5.46 -5.19
N VAL A 102 0.78 -5.36 -3.88
CA VAL A 102 1.90 -6.01 -3.17
C VAL A 102 1.87 -7.52 -3.38
N ARG A 103 0.69 -8.16 -3.35
CA ARG A 103 0.56 -9.60 -3.64
C ARG A 103 0.97 -9.95 -5.06
N ALA A 104 0.55 -9.15 -6.05
CA ALA A 104 0.91 -9.35 -7.45
C ALA A 104 2.43 -9.20 -7.66
N GLU A 105 3.05 -8.18 -7.06
CA GLU A 105 4.49 -7.97 -7.10
C GLU A 105 5.25 -9.12 -6.44
N CYS A 106 4.83 -9.53 -5.24
CA CYS A 106 5.42 -10.68 -4.55
C CYS A 106 5.36 -11.95 -5.42
N ALA A 107 4.23 -12.20 -6.08
CA ALA A 107 4.08 -13.34 -6.98
C ALA A 107 4.97 -13.23 -8.23
N ALA A 108 5.17 -12.02 -8.78
CA ALA A 108 6.09 -11.79 -9.88
C ALA A 108 7.56 -12.01 -9.47
N LEU A 109 7.96 -11.48 -8.31
CA LEU A 109 9.30 -11.64 -7.75
C LEU A 109 9.60 -13.10 -7.43
N ARG A 110 8.66 -13.83 -6.81
CA ARG A 110 8.80 -15.27 -6.54
C ARG A 110 9.00 -16.08 -7.83
N ARG A 111 8.24 -15.79 -8.88
CA ARG A 111 8.41 -16.43 -10.19
C ARG A 111 9.79 -16.13 -10.79
N ARG A 112 10.26 -14.89 -10.69
CA ARG A 112 11.59 -14.50 -11.18
C ARG A 112 12.69 -15.22 -10.40
N LEU A 113 12.57 -15.29 -9.08
CA LEU A 113 13.51 -16.03 -8.23
C LEU A 113 13.55 -17.51 -8.62
N ALA A 114 12.39 -18.16 -8.77
CA ALA A 114 12.33 -19.58 -9.15
C ALA A 114 12.99 -19.86 -10.52
N ARG A 115 12.83 -18.95 -11.48
CA ARG A 115 13.51 -19.04 -12.79
C ARG A 115 15.03 -18.93 -12.63
N LYS A 116 15.50 -17.92 -11.90
CA LYS A 116 16.93 -17.74 -11.59
C LYS A 116 17.51 -18.95 -10.85
N ASP A 117 16.81 -19.50 -9.87
CA ASP A 117 17.25 -20.69 -9.13
C ASP A 117 17.34 -21.92 -10.03
N SER A 118 16.43 -22.06 -11.00
CA SER A 118 16.51 -23.12 -12.01
C SER A 118 17.73 -22.95 -12.90
N ASP A 119 18.01 -21.72 -13.34
CA ASP A 119 19.18 -21.42 -14.16
C ASP A 119 20.47 -21.71 -13.38
N LEU A 120 20.55 -21.31 -12.11
CA LEU A 120 21.70 -21.62 -11.25
C LEU A 120 21.91 -23.11 -11.11
N ARG A 121 20.85 -23.90 -10.89
CA ARG A 121 20.95 -25.37 -10.87
C ARG A 121 21.44 -25.92 -12.20
N GLY A 122 20.92 -25.40 -13.30
CA GLY A 122 21.36 -25.78 -14.65
C GLY A 122 22.84 -25.49 -14.88
N LEU A 123 23.32 -24.31 -14.50
CA LEU A 123 24.73 -23.93 -14.63
C LEU A 123 25.65 -24.82 -13.78
N VAL A 124 25.25 -25.12 -12.54
CA VAL A 124 26.00 -26.04 -11.67
C VAL A 124 26.08 -27.44 -12.29
N GLU A 125 25.00 -27.92 -12.90
CA GLU A 125 24.98 -29.21 -13.59
C GLU A 125 25.87 -29.20 -14.84
N VAL A 126 25.89 -28.11 -15.60
CA VAL A 126 26.83 -27.93 -16.74
C VAL A 126 28.28 -28.02 -16.26
N LEU A 127 28.63 -27.30 -15.19
CA LEU A 127 29.98 -27.34 -14.61
C LEU A 127 30.34 -28.73 -14.08
N ARG A 128 29.39 -29.44 -13.47
CA ARG A 128 29.58 -30.82 -13.03
C ARG A 128 29.90 -31.74 -14.20
N ARG A 129 29.14 -31.66 -15.29
CA ARG A 129 29.35 -32.48 -16.50
C ARG A 129 30.71 -32.23 -17.15
N LEU A 130 31.09 -30.95 -17.28
CA LEU A 130 32.41 -30.54 -17.76
C LEU A 130 33.53 -31.15 -16.92
N ARG A 131 33.41 -31.10 -15.58
CA ARG A 131 34.43 -31.64 -14.67
C ARG A 131 34.53 -33.17 -14.73
N GLU A 132 33.41 -33.87 -14.86
CA GLU A 132 33.35 -35.33 -14.71
C GLU A 132 33.50 -36.09 -16.02
N PHE A 133 33.03 -35.52 -17.14
CA PHE A 133 33.00 -36.19 -18.43
C PHE A 133 33.79 -35.46 -19.54
N ASP A 134 34.39 -34.31 -19.24
CA ASP A 134 35.20 -33.49 -20.18
C ASP A 134 34.45 -33.05 -21.45
N TYR A 135 33.11 -33.02 -21.41
CA TYR A 135 32.27 -32.43 -22.45
C TYR A 135 31.15 -31.58 -21.87
N CYS A 136 30.72 -30.58 -22.64
CA CYS A 136 29.66 -29.67 -22.26
C CYS A 136 28.41 -29.95 -23.10
N THR A 137 27.30 -30.34 -22.48
CA THR A 137 26.00 -30.44 -23.14
C THR A 137 24.90 -29.86 -22.25
N LEU A 138 23.96 -29.16 -22.88
CA LEU A 138 22.76 -28.63 -22.25
C LEU A 138 21.57 -29.61 -22.29
N ASP A 139 21.78 -30.84 -22.79
CA ASP A 139 20.71 -31.83 -22.90
C ASP A 139 20.02 -32.08 -21.55
N GLY A 140 18.71 -31.91 -21.54
CA GLY A 140 17.86 -32.04 -20.35
C GLY A 140 17.95 -30.88 -19.35
N ILE A 141 18.65 -29.80 -19.68
CA ILE A 141 18.75 -28.60 -18.85
C ILE A 141 17.98 -27.46 -19.52
N HIS A 142 16.95 -26.95 -18.85
CA HIS A 142 16.21 -25.79 -19.31
C HIS A 142 16.60 -24.54 -18.53
N PHE A 143 17.09 -23.54 -19.27
CA PHE A 143 17.31 -22.19 -18.78
C PHE A 143 16.16 -21.27 -19.15
N PHE A 144 15.88 -20.29 -18.31
CA PHE A 144 14.84 -19.30 -18.48
C PHE A 144 15.39 -17.93 -18.87
N GLU A 145 16.51 -17.52 -18.26
CA GLU A 145 17.10 -16.20 -18.46
C GLU A 145 18.53 -16.27 -19.01
N VAL A 146 19.27 -17.33 -18.67
CA VAL A 146 20.59 -17.62 -19.26
C VAL A 146 20.43 -18.20 -20.66
N THR A 147 21.17 -17.67 -21.63
CA THR A 147 21.20 -18.18 -23.00
C THR A 147 22.43 -19.04 -23.25
N GLU A 148 22.39 -19.86 -24.29
CA GLU A 148 23.55 -20.65 -24.71
C GLU A 148 24.76 -19.76 -25.03
N SER A 149 24.52 -18.54 -25.55
CA SER A 149 25.59 -17.58 -25.83
C SER A 149 26.25 -17.04 -24.57
N ASP A 150 25.54 -16.98 -23.44
CA ASP A 150 26.12 -16.58 -22.15
C ASP A 150 27.03 -17.67 -21.58
N ILE A 151 26.76 -18.93 -21.91
CA ILE A 151 27.52 -20.11 -21.44
C ILE A 151 28.72 -20.37 -22.35
N PHE A 152 28.51 -20.33 -23.66
CA PHE A 152 29.47 -20.77 -24.66
C PHE A 152 30.18 -19.63 -25.38
N GLY A 153 29.70 -18.39 -25.21
CA GLY A 153 30.13 -17.24 -26.01
C GLY A 153 29.45 -17.20 -27.38
N SER A 154 29.34 -16.00 -27.95
CA SER A 154 28.95 -15.82 -29.34
C SER A 154 30.17 -16.11 -30.23
N VAL A 155 30.10 -17.22 -30.97
CA VAL A 155 31.01 -17.71 -32.03
C VAL A 155 31.97 -18.85 -31.63
N GLU A 156 31.71 -20.00 -32.28
CA GLU A 156 32.55 -21.18 -32.51
C GLU A 156 33.27 -21.79 -31.30
N TRP A 157 32.53 -22.53 -30.47
CA TRP A 157 33.10 -23.71 -29.85
C TRP A 157 33.55 -24.65 -30.97
N ARG A 158 34.85 -24.63 -31.32
CA ARG A 158 35.48 -25.74 -32.03
C ARG A 158 35.85 -26.79 -30.98
N PRO A 159 35.20 -27.96 -30.96
CA PRO A 159 35.75 -29.08 -30.21
C PRO A 159 37.16 -29.36 -30.74
N LYS A 160 38.16 -29.35 -29.87
CA LYS A 160 39.56 -29.52 -30.26
C LYS A 160 39.87 -31.02 -30.36
N ARG A 161 39.97 -31.47 -31.62
CA ARG A 161 40.77 -32.60 -32.17
C ARG A 161 40.48 -34.01 -31.66
N GLU A 162 39.90 -34.83 -32.54
CA GLU A 162 40.29 -36.24 -32.63
C GLU A 162 41.55 -36.38 -33.49
N LEU A 163 42.41 -37.32 -33.06
CA LEU A 163 43.71 -37.64 -33.62
C LEU A 163 43.63 -38.30 -35.00
N GLU A 164 44.61 -37.92 -35.83
CA GLU A 164 45.34 -38.67 -36.86
C GLU A 164 44.68 -39.90 -37.54
N GLN A 165 44.53 -39.79 -38.86
CA GLN A 165 44.91 -40.86 -39.79
C GLN A 165 45.26 -40.30 -41.19
N GLY A 166 46.52 -40.51 -41.60
CA GLY A 166 46.88 -40.94 -42.97
C GLY A 166 46.68 -40.00 -44.16
N ASP A 167 47.75 -39.31 -44.54
CA ASP A 167 48.35 -39.23 -45.89
C ASP A 167 47.46 -39.26 -47.16
N THR A 168 47.46 -38.17 -47.95
CA THR A 168 48.06 -38.09 -49.31
C THR A 168 47.53 -36.88 -50.10
N GLY A 169 48.44 -36.13 -50.77
CA GLY A 169 48.15 -35.52 -52.08
C GLY A 169 47.92 -33.99 -52.20
N LYS A 170 49.02 -33.22 -52.14
CA LYS A 170 49.45 -32.00 -52.91
C LYS A 170 48.46 -31.01 -53.63
N PRO A 171 48.92 -29.76 -53.92
CA PRO A 171 48.11 -28.53 -53.87
C PRO A 171 47.79 -27.87 -55.23
N ARG A 172 46.76 -27.02 -55.25
CA ARG A 172 46.50 -25.90 -56.19
C ARG A 172 45.56 -24.92 -55.45
N GLY A 173 45.63 -23.60 -55.45
CA GLY A 173 46.43 -22.59 -56.13
C GLY A 173 45.68 -21.24 -55.96
N ASN A 174 46.43 -20.18 -55.68
CA ASN A 174 46.13 -18.75 -55.88
C ASN A 174 44.98 -18.02 -55.15
N ASN A 175 45.40 -17.19 -54.18
CA ASN A 175 45.21 -15.73 -54.08
C ASN A 175 43.86 -15.10 -54.51
N LEU A 176 43.16 -14.48 -53.54
CA LEU A 176 42.78 -13.06 -53.66
C LEU A 176 42.58 -12.38 -52.30
N LYS A 177 42.90 -11.09 -52.29
CA LYS A 177 43.27 -10.19 -51.18
C LYS A 177 42.08 -9.73 -50.31
N HIS A 178 42.45 -9.24 -49.12
CA HIS A 178 41.90 -8.11 -48.33
C HIS A 178 40.78 -7.29 -49.03
N ASP A 179 39.73 -6.82 -48.36
CA ASP A 179 39.85 -5.86 -47.26
C ASP A 179 38.52 -5.64 -46.50
N THR A 180 38.72 -4.96 -45.39
CA THR A 180 37.89 -4.59 -44.25
C THR A 180 36.73 -3.61 -44.50
N SER A 181 35.82 -3.59 -43.51
CA SER A 181 35.02 -2.44 -43.06
C SER A 181 33.86 -1.93 -43.93
N ARG A 182 32.63 -2.08 -43.41
CA ARG A 182 31.88 -0.88 -42.94
C ARG A 182 30.62 -1.23 -42.14
N TYR A 183 30.62 -0.83 -40.87
CA TYR A 183 29.41 -0.43 -40.15
C TYR A 183 28.67 0.65 -40.93
N LYS A 184 27.34 0.53 -41.06
CA LYS A 184 26.41 1.65 -40.88
C LYS A 184 25.00 1.13 -40.63
N ASN A 185 24.67 1.17 -39.34
CA ASN A 185 23.36 1.06 -38.76
C ASN A 185 22.60 2.38 -38.98
N SER A 186 21.33 2.33 -39.39
CA SER A 186 20.25 3.24 -38.99
C SER A 186 19.01 3.03 -39.86
N ARG A 187 18.11 2.16 -39.39
CA ARG A 187 16.71 2.15 -39.81
C ARG A 187 16.02 3.33 -39.13
N LEU A 188 15.64 4.33 -39.92
CA LEU A 188 14.66 5.35 -39.57
C LEU A 188 13.27 4.71 -39.60
N TYR A 189 12.61 4.61 -38.45
CA TYR A 189 11.16 4.47 -38.34
C TYR A 189 10.59 5.83 -37.93
N LYS A 190 9.83 6.45 -38.82
CA LYS A 190 8.90 7.53 -38.49
C LYS A 190 7.51 6.91 -38.36
N VAL A 191 6.95 7.02 -37.17
CA VAL A 191 5.52 6.87 -36.86
C VAL A 191 5.16 8.15 -36.11
N GLY A 192 4.13 8.87 -36.57
CA GLY A 192 3.63 10.11 -35.97
C GLY A 192 4.04 11.36 -36.73
#